data_AF-A0A355GMR2-F1
#
_entry.id   AF-A0A355GMR2-F1
#
_cell.length_a   1.000
_cell.length_b   1.000
_cell.length_c   1.000
_cell.angle_alpha   90.00
_cell.angle_beta   90.00
_cell.angle_gamma   90.00
#
_symmetry.space_group_name_H-M   'P 1'
#
loop_
_entity.id
_entity.type
_entity.pdbx_description
1 polymer ?
#
loop_
_entity_poly.entity_id
_entity_poly.type
_entity_poly.pdbx_seq_one_letter_code
_entity_poly.pdbx_strand_id
1 'polypeptide(L)'
;GIKSYNSAINVDPNGAPVATIAHEAQEKGYSVGVVTSVPITHATPAAAYAHNVSRNDYQDLARDLLGQPSISHPQQALPGMDVVLGGGFGTMEKPTGGKSHGKNFV
;
A
#
# COMPACT_ATOMS: atom_id res chain seq x y z
N GLY A 1 -4.92 -15.16 -7.24
CA GLY A 1 -4.21 -14.51 -6.12
C GLY A 1 -3.73 -15.55 -5.13
N ILE A 2 -2.70 -15.21 -4.35
CA ILE A 2 -2.10 -16.08 -3.32
C ILE A 2 -2.74 -15.75 -1.96
N LYS A 3 -3.11 -16.78 -1.18
CA LYS A 3 -3.60 -16.59 0.21
C LYS A 3 -2.42 -16.28 1.13
N SER A 4 -2.63 -15.37 2.09
CA SER A 4 -1.64 -14.98 3.09
C SER A 4 -2.25 -14.85 4.48
N TYR A 5 -1.43 -14.48 5.46
CA TYR A 5 -1.84 -14.27 6.85
C TYR A 5 -2.55 -12.92 7.05
N ASN A 6 -3.28 -12.79 8.15
CA ASN A 6 -4.02 -11.58 8.46
C ASN A 6 -3.10 -10.37 8.60
N SER A 7 -3.49 -9.24 8.01
CA SER A 7 -2.74 -7.97 8.00
C SER A 7 -1.60 -7.87 6.99
N ALA A 8 -1.25 -8.94 6.28
CA ALA A 8 -0.31 -8.87 5.16
C ALA A 8 -0.88 -8.05 3.99
N ILE A 9 0.00 -7.35 3.28
CA ILE A 9 -0.28 -6.69 2.00
C ILE A 9 0.65 -7.28 0.93
N ASN A 10 0.06 -8.05 0.01
CA ASN A 10 0.73 -8.68 -1.14
C ASN A 10 2.00 -9.47 -0.83
N VAL A 11 2.17 -9.99 0.39
CA VAL A 11 3.25 -10.94 0.71
C VAL A 11 2.68 -12.35 0.89
N ASP A 12 3.48 -13.36 0.60
CA ASP A 12 3.13 -14.76 0.87
C ASP A 12 3.18 -15.07 2.39
N PRO A 13 2.82 -16.29 2.83
CA PRO A 13 2.90 -16.66 4.24
C PRO A 13 4.30 -16.55 4.88
N ASN A 14 5.37 -16.50 4.08
CA ASN A 14 6.75 -16.35 4.54
C ASN A 14 7.20 -14.89 4.53
N GLY A 15 6.36 -13.96 4.08
CA GLY A 15 6.68 -12.53 3.96
C GLY A 15 7.36 -12.14 2.65
N ALA A 16 7.45 -13.05 1.67
CA ALA A 16 8.02 -12.73 0.36
C ALA A 16 7.03 -11.94 -0.51
N PRO A 17 7.46 -10.88 -1.23
CA PRO A 17 6.60 -10.12 -2.12
C PRO A 17 5.95 -10.98 -3.22
N VAL A 18 4.67 -10.71 -3.50
CA VAL A 18 3.88 -11.35 -4.56
C VAL A 18 3.41 -10.27 -5.52
N ALA A 19 3.67 -10.45 -6.83
CA ALA A 19 3.25 -9.49 -7.84
C ALA A 19 1.72 -9.22 -7.78
N THR A 20 1.36 -7.96 -7.99
CA THR A 20 -0.04 -7.54 -8.08
C THR A 20 -0.44 -7.44 -9.55
N ILE A 21 -1.75 -7.51 -9.82
CA ILE A 21 -2.26 -7.28 -11.17
C ILE A 21 -1.92 -5.88 -11.71
N ALA A 22 -1.78 -4.87 -10.84
CA ALA A 22 -1.39 -3.52 -11.25
C ALA A 22 0.06 -3.51 -11.74
N HIS A 23 0.98 -4.15 -11.00
CA HIS A 23 2.37 -4.27 -11.42
C HIS A 23 2.52 -5.08 -12.71
N GLU A 24 1.79 -6.19 -12.85
CA GLU A 24 1.76 -6.97 -14.09
C GLU A 24 1.23 -6.17 -15.30
N ALA A 25 0.30 -5.24 -15.06
CA ALA A 25 -0.20 -4.35 -16.09
C ALA A 25 0.82 -3.25 -16.45
N GLN A 26 1.51 -2.70 -15.46
CA GLN A 26 2.57 -1.71 -15.67
C GLN A 26 3.76 -2.29 -16.44
N GLU A 27 4.16 -3.54 -16.15
CA GLU A 27 5.20 -4.27 -16.91
C GLU A 27 4.84 -4.42 -18.40
N LYS A 28 3.55 -4.43 -18.72
CA LYS A 28 3.03 -4.48 -20.09
C LYS A 28 2.81 -3.08 -20.71
N GLY A 29 3.14 -2.01 -19.99
CA GLY A 29 3.01 -0.63 -20.45
C GLY A 29 1.61 -0.02 -20.29
N TYR A 30 0.72 -0.64 -19.50
CA TYR A 30 -0.57 -0.05 -19.19
C TYR A 30 -0.47 0.95 -18.04
N SER A 31 -1.22 2.05 -18.13
CA SER A 31 -1.44 2.93 -16.98
C SER A 31 -2.36 2.28 -15.96
N VAL A 32 -2.10 2.52 -14.68
CA VAL A 32 -2.86 1.96 -13.56
C VAL A 32 -3.25 3.05 -12.57
N GLY A 33 -4.38 2.85 -11.91
CA GLY A 33 -4.85 3.78 -10.90
C GLY A 33 -5.73 3.12 -9.85
N VAL A 34 -5.84 3.79 -8.72
CA VAL A 34 -6.61 3.32 -7.56
C VAL A 34 -7.60 4.38 -7.13
N VAL A 35 -8.86 3.96 -6.98
CA VAL A 35 -9.97 4.80 -6.54
C VAL A 35 -10.61 4.18 -5.30
N THR A 36 -10.82 4.97 -4.26
CA THR A 36 -11.42 4.48 -3.02
C THR A 36 -12.15 5.59 -2.26
N SER A 37 -13.07 5.21 -1.35
CA SER A 37 -13.71 6.15 -0.42
C SER A 37 -13.01 6.25 0.94
N VAL A 38 -12.02 5.40 1.19
CA VAL A 38 -11.26 5.34 2.46
C VAL A 38 -9.88 6.01 2.30
N PRO A 39 -9.08 6.16 3.37
CA PRO A 39 -7.70 6.62 3.23
C PRO A 39 -6.93 5.77 2.22
N ILE A 40 -6.13 6.42 1.37
CA ILE A 40 -5.45 5.70 0.27
C ILE A 40 -4.46 4.65 0.76
N THR A 41 -3.89 4.84 1.95
CA THR A 41 -2.98 3.89 2.63
C THR A 41 -3.71 2.74 3.35
N HIS A 42 -5.05 2.70 3.30
CA HIS A 42 -5.81 1.59 3.87
C HIS A 42 -5.50 0.27 3.12
N ALA A 43 -5.73 -0.87 3.78
CA ALA A 43 -5.36 -2.17 3.22
C ALA A 43 -5.98 -2.47 1.84
N THR A 44 -7.25 -2.12 1.63
CA THR A 44 -7.96 -2.40 0.38
C THR A 44 -7.32 -1.72 -0.83
N PRO A 45 -7.09 -0.38 -0.84
CA PRO A 45 -6.34 0.26 -1.92
C PRO A 45 -4.87 -0.20 -1.96
N ALA A 46 -4.20 -0.35 -0.81
CA ALA A 46 -2.80 -0.78 -0.74
C ALA A 46 -2.53 -2.15 -1.36
N ALA A 47 -3.50 -3.07 -1.33
CA ALA A 47 -3.39 -4.36 -1.98
C ALA A 47 -3.25 -4.27 -3.52
N ALA A 48 -3.52 -3.12 -4.14
CA ALA A 48 -3.26 -2.92 -5.56
C ALA A 48 -1.77 -2.61 -5.86
N TYR A 49 -1.08 -1.90 -4.97
CA TYR A 49 0.16 -1.20 -5.33
C TYR A 49 1.36 -1.42 -4.40
N ALA A 50 1.18 -1.97 -3.19
CA ALA A 50 2.26 -2.05 -2.20
C ALA A 50 2.58 -3.48 -1.78
N HIS A 51 3.72 -3.67 -1.13
CA HIS A 51 4.07 -4.90 -0.42
C HIS A 51 4.48 -4.56 1.01
N ASN A 52 3.83 -5.15 2.00
CA ASN A 52 4.25 -4.96 3.38
C ASN A 52 3.76 -6.12 4.26
N VAL A 53 4.58 -6.52 5.22
CA VAL A 53 4.24 -7.55 6.21
C VAL A 53 3.11 -7.12 7.15
N SER A 54 2.81 -5.82 7.21
CA SER A 54 1.78 -5.23 8.06
C SER A 54 1.08 -4.05 7.37
N ARG A 55 -0.24 -4.18 7.20
CA ARG A 55 -1.14 -3.12 6.72
C ARG A 55 -1.15 -1.86 7.58
N ASN A 56 -0.54 -1.85 8.76
CA ASN A 56 -0.51 -0.69 9.65
C ASN A 56 0.68 0.24 9.39
N ASP A 57 1.58 -0.14 8.48
CA ASP A 57 2.75 0.65 8.10
C ASP A 57 2.42 1.62 6.96
N TYR A 58 1.66 2.65 7.29
CA TYR A 58 1.10 3.57 6.33
C TYR A 58 2.14 4.42 5.60
N GLN A 59 3.26 4.74 6.25
CA GLN A 59 4.35 5.47 5.58
C GLN A 59 4.93 4.66 4.44
N ASP A 60 5.19 3.37 4.69
CA ASP A 60 5.86 2.53 3.72
C ASP A 60 4.92 2.12 2.59
N LEU A 61 3.64 1.89 2.90
CA LEU A 61 2.59 1.80 1.89
C LEU A 61 2.52 3.07 1.04
N ALA A 62 2.61 4.26 1.64
CA ALA A 62 2.63 5.51 0.87
C ALA A 62 3.88 5.65 -0.02
N ARG A 63 5.04 5.14 0.42
CA ARG A 63 6.26 5.13 -0.40
C ARG A 63 6.10 4.25 -1.63
N ASP A 64 5.57 3.05 -1.47
CA ASP A 64 5.28 2.15 -2.59
C ASP A 64 4.28 2.80 -3.59
N LEU A 65 3.23 3.46 -3.08
CA LEU A 65 2.27 4.20 -3.92
C LEU A 65 2.94 5.30 -4.77
N LEU A 66 3.89 6.03 -4.18
CA LEU A 66 4.59 7.15 -4.81
C LEU A 66 5.80 6.73 -5.66
N GLY A 67 6.09 5.42 -5.73
CA GLY A 67 7.29 4.91 -6.38
C GLY A 67 8.59 5.34 -5.72
N GLN A 68 8.56 5.45 -4.38
CA GLN A 68 9.72 5.75 -3.55
C GLN A 68 10.26 4.46 -2.90
N PRO A 69 11.56 4.41 -2.54
CA PRO A 69 12.12 3.25 -1.85
C PRO A 69 11.42 3.01 -0.52
N SER A 70 10.99 1.76 -0.29
CA SER A 70 10.30 1.31 0.92
C SER A 70 11.12 0.24 1.65
N ILE A 71 10.68 -0.24 2.82
CA ILE A 71 11.39 -1.33 3.52
C ILE A 71 11.33 -2.64 2.73
N SER A 72 10.23 -2.86 2.00
CA SER A 72 10.03 -4.01 1.12
C SER A 72 10.81 -3.88 -0.19
N HIS A 73 11.07 -2.64 -0.63
CA HIS A 73 11.74 -2.33 -1.89
C HIS A 73 12.91 -1.33 -1.72
N PRO A 74 13.96 -1.67 -0.96
CA PRO A 74 15.00 -0.70 -0.62
C PRO A 74 15.97 -0.39 -1.77
N GLN A 75 16.20 -1.34 -2.68
CA GLN A 75 17.12 -1.14 -3.82
C GLN A 75 16.42 -0.66 -5.09
N GLN A 76 15.23 -1.18 -5.37
CA GLN A 76 14.46 -0.87 -6.57
C GLN A 76 13.02 -0.56 -6.18
N ALA A 77 12.68 0.73 -6.16
CA ALA A 77 11.32 1.18 -5.88
C ALA A 77 10.33 0.66 -6.94
N LEU A 78 9.07 0.52 -6.52
CA LEU A 78 7.97 0.21 -7.43
C LEU A 78 7.68 1.40 -8.37
N PRO A 79 7.05 1.17 -9.54
CA PRO A 79 6.74 2.23 -10.51
C PRO A 79 5.71 3.28 -10.03
N GLY A 80 5.12 3.12 -8.83
CA GLY A 80 4.10 4.02 -8.30
C GLY A 80 2.77 3.96 -9.08
N MET A 81 1.74 4.69 -8.65
CA MET A 81 0.43 4.73 -9.34
C MET A 81 0.28 5.99 -10.19
N ASP A 82 -0.28 5.86 -11.41
CA ASP A 82 -0.50 7.01 -12.31
C ASP A 82 -1.66 7.90 -11.87
N VAL A 83 -2.73 7.28 -11.38
CA VAL A 83 -3.93 7.99 -10.91
C VAL A 83 -4.31 7.50 -9.52
N VAL A 84 -4.49 8.44 -8.59
CA VAL A 84 -4.85 8.17 -7.21
C VAL A 84 -6.00 9.07 -6.78
N LEU A 85 -7.14 8.47 -6.43
CA LEU A 85 -8.31 9.18 -5.93
C LEU A 85 -8.80 8.51 -4.64
N GLY A 86 -8.73 9.22 -3.52
CA GLY A 86 -9.15 8.66 -2.23
C GLY A 86 -9.17 9.68 -1.10
N GLY A 87 -9.50 9.20 0.10
CA GLY A 87 -9.43 9.99 1.32
C GLY A 87 -8.05 9.96 1.96
N GLY A 88 -7.97 10.38 3.24
CA GLY A 88 -6.73 10.34 4.03
C GLY A 88 -5.97 11.66 4.10
N PHE A 89 -6.38 12.67 3.34
CA PHE A 89 -5.87 14.03 3.54
C PHE A 89 -6.36 14.58 4.89
N GLY A 90 -5.44 15.07 5.72
CA GLY A 90 -5.77 15.67 7.02
C GLY A 90 -6.18 14.67 8.10
N THR A 91 -5.99 13.36 7.92
CA THR A 91 -6.10 12.38 9.01
C THR A 91 -4.88 12.49 9.93
N MET A 92 -4.81 13.58 10.68
CA MET A 92 -3.98 13.66 11.88
C MET A 92 -4.61 12.73 12.93
N GLU A 93 -3.83 11.85 13.56
CA GLU A 93 -4.34 11.05 14.67
C GLU A 93 -4.90 11.99 15.75
N LYS A 94 -6.23 11.96 15.96
CA LYS A 94 -6.80 12.61 17.14
C LYS A 94 -6.37 11.79 18.37
N PRO A 95 -5.93 12.43 19.47
CA PRO A 95 -5.46 11.75 20.69
C PRO A 95 -6.60 11.14 21.52
N THR A 96 -7.64 10.64 20.86
CA THR A 96 -8.85 10.08 21.47
C THR A 96 -8.85 8.58 21.24
N GLY A 97 -8.87 7.79 22.32
CA GLY A 97 -8.75 6.32 22.39
C GLY A 97 -9.80 5.47 21.64
N GLY A 98 -10.16 5.85 20.42
CA GLY A 98 -10.81 4.99 19.43
C GLY A 98 -9.79 4.21 18.60
N LYS A 99 -10.26 3.21 17.84
CA LYS A 99 -9.42 2.38 16.98
C LYS A 99 -8.74 3.24 15.90
N SER A 100 -7.45 3.52 16.05
CA SER A 100 -6.65 4.24 15.05
C SER A 100 -6.54 3.44 13.75
N HIS A 101 -6.41 4.15 12.63
CA HIS A 101 -6.13 3.59 11.32
C HIS A 101 -4.64 3.80 11.05
N GLY A 102 -3.85 2.72 10.91
CA GLY A 102 -2.40 2.83 10.84
C GLY A 102 -1.79 3.26 12.18
N LYS A 103 -0.49 3.02 12.39
CA LYS A 103 0.20 3.42 13.63
C LYS A 103 1.30 4.46 13.41
N ASN A 104 1.52 4.88 12.16
CA ASN A 104 2.62 5.75 11.77
C ASN A 104 2.22 6.81 10.73
N PHE A 105 1.04 7.42 10.87
CA PHE A 105 0.79 8.68 10.16
C PHE A 105 1.75 9.75 10.71
N VAL A 106 2.49 10.42 9.83
CA VAL A 106 3.34 11.58 10.16
C VAL A 106 2.95 12.73 9.24
#